data_AF-A0AAW5BQT3-F1
#
_entry.id   AF-A0AAW5BQT3-F1
#
_cell.length_a   1.000
_cell.length_b   1.000
_cell.length_c   1.000
_cell.angle_alpha   90.00
_cell.angle_beta   90.00
_cell.angle_gamma   90.00
#
_symmetry.space_group_name_H-M   'P 1'
#
loop_
_entity.id
_entity.type
_entity.pdbx_description
1 polymer ?
#
loop_
_entity_poly.entity_id
_entity_poly.type
_entity_poly.pdbx_seq_one_letter_code
_entity_poly.pdbx_strand_id
1 'polypeptide(L)'
;MGEIADSMINGEFDFITGEYIGEAVGYPRTYVYGRRNAAPVIKKPSSKANVCITNMCKDRGFDSSKKVELVSKFLQSKGYVQLPKLSRQYKIIFNEYKYEFKAYLNSLMKNLLDK
;
A
#
# COMPACT_ATOMS: atom_id res chain seq x y z
N MET A 1 -48.17 -8.04 13.95
CA MET A 1 -48.95 -8.73 12.90
C MET A 1 -47.96 -9.14 11.83
N GLY A 2 -47.78 -10.44 11.60
CA GLY A 2 -46.92 -10.92 10.53
C GLY A 2 -47.65 -10.77 9.21
N GLU A 3 -47.06 -10.06 8.25
CA GLU A 3 -47.58 -10.00 6.89
C GLU A 3 -47.39 -11.36 6.24
N ILE A 4 -48.48 -11.94 5.76
CA ILE A 4 -48.44 -13.16 4.95
C ILE A 4 -47.89 -12.74 3.59
N ALA A 5 -46.87 -13.43 3.09
CA ALA A 5 -46.29 -13.12 1.79
C ALA A 5 -47.33 -13.24 0.68
N ASP A 6 -47.41 -12.27 -0.23
CA ASP A 6 -48.38 -12.25 -1.34
C ASP A 6 -48.35 -13.54 -2.17
N SER A 7 -47.18 -14.15 -2.36
CA SER A 7 -47.05 -15.43 -3.08
C SER A 7 -47.75 -16.61 -2.40
N MET A 8 -47.93 -16.55 -1.08
CA MET A 8 -48.69 -17.54 -0.31
C MET A 8 -50.20 -17.34 -0.47
N ILE A 9 -50.64 -16.09 -0.66
CA ILE A 9 -52.04 -15.74 -0.94
C ILE A 9 -52.39 -16.05 -2.40
N ASN A 10 -51.45 -15.85 -3.32
CA ASN A 10 -51.62 -16.07 -4.76
C ASN A 10 -51.60 -17.56 -5.17
N GLY A 11 -51.37 -18.48 -4.22
CA GLY A 11 -51.32 -19.92 -4.50
C GLY A 11 -50.07 -20.37 -5.26
N GLU A 12 -48.99 -19.59 -5.23
CA GLU A 12 -47.71 -19.95 -5.84
C GLU A 12 -46.88 -20.88 -4.94
N PHE A 13 -47.26 -20.99 -3.67
CA PHE A 13 -46.65 -21.89 -2.70
C PHE A 13 -47.68 -22.88 -2.16
N ASP A 14 -47.29 -24.14 -1.98
CA ASP A 14 -48.12 -25.14 -1.31
C ASP A 14 -48.32 -24.78 0.16
N PHE A 15 -49.57 -24.77 0.62
CA PHE A 15 -49.94 -24.42 1.99
C PHE A 15 -49.43 -25.44 3.03
N ILE A 16 -49.23 -26.70 2.63
CA ILE A 16 -48.81 -27.78 3.54
C ILE A 16 -47.29 -27.83 3.66
N THR A 17 -46.58 -27.84 2.53
CA THR A 17 -45.12 -28.01 2.50
C THR A 17 -44.35 -26.69 2.41
N GLY A 18 -44.99 -25.60 1.97
CA GLY A 18 -44.35 -24.32 1.72
C GLY A 18 -43.47 -24.32 0.45
N GLU A 19 -43.57 -25.34 -0.39
CA GLU A 19 -42.80 -25.45 -1.63
C GLU A 19 -43.39 -24.58 -2.74
N TYR A 20 -42.54 -23.99 -3.58
CA TYR A 20 -42.97 -23.16 -4.71
C TYR A 20 -43.51 -24.06 -5.83
N ILE A 21 -44.81 -23.90 -6.14
CA ILE A 21 -45.54 -24.64 -7.18
C ILE A 21 -45.78 -23.80 -8.45
N GLY A 22 -45.32 -22.55 -8.48
CA GLY A 22 -45.41 -21.67 -9.65
C GLY A 22 -44.44 -22.07 -10.78
N GLU A 23 -44.59 -21.42 -11.94
CA GLU A 23 -43.69 -21.62 -13.09
C GLU A 23 -42.23 -21.31 -12.74
N ALA A 24 -41.28 -22.00 -13.37
CA ALA A 24 -39.85 -21.82 -13.08
C ALA A 24 -39.36 -20.39 -13.36
N VAL A 25 -39.43 -19.51 -12.36
CA VAL A 25 -38.87 -18.16 -12.39
C VAL A 25 -37.44 -18.17 -11.87
N GLY A 26 -36.49 -17.83 -12.74
CA GLY A 26 -35.11 -17.60 -12.35
C GLY A 26 -34.95 -16.22 -11.72
N TYR A 27 -35.19 -16.08 -10.41
CA TYR A 27 -34.73 -14.88 -9.70
C TYR A 27 -33.20 -14.93 -9.67
N PRO A 28 -32.49 -13.97 -10.28
CA PRO A 28 -31.04 -13.94 -10.16
C PRO A 28 -30.73 -13.76 -8.68
N ARG A 29 -30.13 -14.78 -8.05
CA ARG A 29 -29.42 -14.57 -6.78
C ARG A 29 -28.31 -13.58 -7.11
N THR A 30 -28.53 -12.31 -6.80
CA THR A 30 -27.49 -11.31 -6.78
C THR A 30 -26.47 -11.75 -5.74
N TYR A 31 -25.51 -12.56 -6.16
CA TYR A 31 -24.20 -12.57 -5.53
C TYR A 31 -23.65 -11.18 -5.79
N VAL A 32 -24.03 -10.23 -4.93
CA VAL A 32 -23.27 -9.02 -4.75
C VAL A 32 -21.94 -9.54 -4.22
N TYR A 33 -21.03 -9.87 -5.14
CA TYR A 33 -19.62 -9.75 -4.86
C TYR A 33 -19.49 -8.30 -4.45
N GLY A 34 -19.56 -8.07 -3.15
CA GLY A 34 -19.27 -6.78 -2.56
C GLY A 34 -17.86 -6.49 -3.01
N ARG A 35 -17.73 -5.75 -4.12
CA ARG A 35 -16.68 -4.77 -4.21
C ARG A 35 -16.92 -3.95 -2.96
N ARG A 36 -16.18 -4.29 -1.91
CA ARG A 36 -16.09 -3.47 -0.72
C ARG A 36 -15.93 -2.07 -1.29
N ASN A 37 -16.90 -1.20 -1.03
CA ASN A 37 -16.78 0.23 -1.25
C ASN A 37 -15.69 0.74 -0.29
N ALA A 38 -14.48 0.19 -0.41
CA ALA A 38 -13.31 0.67 0.27
C ALA A 38 -13.05 2.02 -0.40
N ALA A 39 -13.20 3.08 0.38
CA ALA A 39 -12.85 4.41 -0.06
C ALA A 39 -11.47 4.34 -0.75
N PRO A 40 -11.28 5.06 -1.88
CA PRO A 40 -10.00 5.05 -2.57
C PRO A 40 -8.88 5.34 -1.57
N VAL A 41 -7.84 4.53 -1.57
CA VAL A 41 -6.70 4.71 -0.64
C VAL A 41 -5.99 6.00 -1.03
N ILE A 42 -6.36 7.11 -0.41
CA ILE A 42 -5.71 8.41 -0.58
C ILE A 42 -4.35 8.30 0.11
N LYS A 43 -3.31 7.99 -0.66
CA LYS A 43 -1.93 7.96 -0.17
C LYS A 43 -1.52 9.38 0.20
N LYS A 44 -1.02 9.56 1.42
CA LYS A 44 -0.42 10.84 1.83
C LYS A 44 0.74 11.19 0.88
N PRO A 45 0.91 12.47 0.52
CA PRO A 45 2.01 12.88 -0.34
C PRO A 45 3.34 12.50 0.32
N SER A 46 4.26 11.97 -0.48
CA SER A 46 5.59 11.61 0.00
C SER A 46 6.32 12.87 0.48
N SER A 47 7.02 12.76 1.61
CA SER A 47 7.79 13.89 2.15
C SER A 47 8.89 14.32 1.18
N LYS A 48 9.19 15.63 1.11
CA LYS A 48 10.28 16.19 0.30
C LYS A 48 11.62 15.46 0.51
N ALA A 49 11.95 15.14 1.76
CA ALA A 49 13.15 14.37 2.10
C ALA A 49 13.16 12.98 1.43
N ASN A 50 12.09 12.21 1.57
CA ASN A 50 11.98 10.87 0.95
C ASN A 50 12.09 10.95 -0.59
N VAL A 51 11.43 11.92 -1.22
CA VAL A 51 11.53 12.12 -2.68
C VAL A 51 12.98 12.44 -3.07
N CYS A 52 13.63 13.35 -2.36
CA CYS A 52 15.00 13.76 -2.65
C CYS A 52 15.99 12.59 -2.51
N ILE A 53 15.99 11.89 -1.38
CA ILE A 53 16.88 10.73 -1.15
C ILE A 53 16.57 9.62 -2.16
N THR A 54 15.30 9.36 -2.45
CA THR A 54 14.91 8.34 -3.43
C THR A 54 15.42 8.68 -4.83
N ASN A 55 15.31 9.92 -5.27
CA ASN A 55 15.83 10.35 -6.56
C ASN A 55 17.36 10.24 -6.61
N MET A 56 18.06 10.72 -5.57
CA MET A 56 19.52 10.61 -5.50
C MET A 56 20.03 9.16 -5.63
N CYS A 57 19.32 8.20 -5.02
CA CYS A 57 19.68 6.78 -5.12
C CYS A 57 19.28 6.19 -6.48
N LYS A 58 18.09 6.52 -7.00
CA LYS A 58 17.61 6.05 -8.30
C LYS A 58 18.47 6.52 -9.47
N ASP A 59 18.91 7.79 -9.45
CA ASP A 59 19.75 8.38 -10.49
C ASP A 59 21.11 7.65 -10.64
N ARG A 60 21.50 6.88 -9.62
CA ARG A 60 22.72 6.07 -9.56
C ARG A 60 22.45 4.57 -9.70
N GLY A 61 21.22 4.17 -10.03
CA GLY A 61 20.84 2.77 -10.22
C GLY A 61 20.69 1.96 -8.92
N PHE A 62 20.57 2.60 -7.75
CA PHE A 62 20.34 1.87 -6.50
C PHE A 62 18.86 1.53 -6.30
N ASP A 63 18.59 0.25 -6.05
CA ASP A 63 17.26 -0.24 -5.68
C ASP A 63 16.75 0.29 -4.34
N SER A 64 15.44 0.17 -4.12
CA SER A 64 14.79 0.61 -2.88
C SER A 64 15.31 -0.09 -1.62
N SER A 65 15.72 -1.35 -1.71
CA SER A 65 16.33 -2.09 -0.60
C SER A 65 17.72 -1.54 -0.27
N LYS A 66 18.59 -1.45 -1.29
CA LYS A 66 19.94 -0.88 -1.18
C LYS A 66 19.91 0.56 -0.66
N LYS A 67 18.93 1.37 -1.05
CA LYS A 67 18.73 2.72 -0.51
C LYS A 67 18.64 2.73 1.03
N VAL A 68 17.84 1.84 1.60
CA VAL A 68 17.65 1.77 3.07
C VAL A 68 18.96 1.37 3.75
N GLU A 69 19.66 0.39 3.17
CA GLU A 69 20.96 -0.06 3.67
C GLU A 69 22.01 1.06 3.62
N LEU A 70 22.11 1.78 2.50
CA LEU A 70 23.06 2.88 2.31
C LEU A 70 22.80 4.03 3.28
N VAL A 71 21.54 4.38 3.48
CA VAL A 71 21.14 5.42 4.45
C VAL A 71 21.52 4.99 5.87
N SER A 72 21.29 3.72 6.22
CA SER A 72 21.64 3.18 7.53
C SER A 72 23.14 3.18 7.76
N LYS A 73 23.92 2.68 6.79
CA LYS A 73 25.40 2.66 6.85
C LYS A 73 25.99 4.07 6.93
N PHE A 74 25.44 5.01 6.17
CA PHE A 74 25.87 6.40 6.23
C PHE A 74 25.62 7.05 7.59
N LEU A 75 24.45 6.83 8.19
CA LEU A 75 24.18 7.36 9.53
C LEU A 75 25.02 6.67 10.60
N GLN A 76 25.27 5.37 10.49
CA GLN A 76 26.18 4.67 11.38
C GLN A 76 27.61 5.22 11.28
N SER A 77 28.10 5.54 10.08
CA SER A 77 29.43 6.15 9.93
C SER A 77 29.52 7.57 10.49
N LYS A 78 28.37 8.23 10.71
CA LYS A 78 28.27 9.52 11.42
C LYS A 78 28.16 9.39 12.95
N GLY A 79 28.13 8.18 13.49
CA GLY A 79 28.10 7.94 14.94
C GLY A 79 26.72 7.66 15.52
N TYR A 80 25.70 7.46 14.69
CA TYR A 80 24.37 7.04 15.16
C TYR A 80 24.38 5.55 15.53
N VAL A 81 24.57 5.25 16.82
CA VAL A 81 24.56 3.87 17.36
C VAL A 81 23.16 3.26 17.29
N GLN A 82 22.12 4.05 17.62
CA GLN A 82 20.71 3.66 17.44
C GLN A 82 20.08 4.53 16.35
N LEU A 83 19.62 3.86 15.30
CA LEU A 83 19.02 4.53 14.15
C LEU A 83 17.57 4.94 14.44
N PRO A 84 17.21 6.23 14.26
CA PRO A 84 15.82 6.67 14.34
C PRO A 84 14.94 5.96 13.30
N LYS A 85 13.61 6.13 13.38
CA LYS A 85 12.68 5.62 12.34
C LYS A 85 13.11 6.12 10.95
N LEU A 86 12.92 5.30 9.92
CA LEU A 86 13.37 5.55 8.55
C LEU A 86 12.94 6.93 8.00
N SER A 87 11.73 7.36 8.31
CA SER A 87 11.24 8.69 7.92
C SER A 87 12.03 9.84 8.55
N ARG A 88 12.51 9.68 9.79
CA ARG A 88 13.41 10.63 10.46
C ARG A 88 14.82 10.55 9.89
N GLN A 89 15.33 9.36 9.60
CA GLN A 89 16.64 9.19 8.95
C GLN A 89 16.73 10.01 7.66
N TYR A 90 15.72 9.92 6.78
CA TYR A 90 15.68 10.72 5.55
C TYR A 90 15.65 12.22 5.83
N LYS A 91 14.95 12.68 6.87
CA LYS A 91 14.90 14.10 7.23
C LYS A 91 16.24 14.60 7.75
N ILE A 92 16.93 13.82 8.58
CA ILE A 92 18.27 14.16 9.10
C ILE A 92 19.23 14.31 7.92
N ILE A 93 19.29 13.31 7.04
CA ILE A 93 20.17 13.39 5.86
C ILE A 93 19.79 14.57 4.97
N PHE A 94 18.51 14.79 4.71
CA PHE A 94 18.06 15.86 3.83
C PHE A 94 18.37 17.27 4.37
N ASN A 95 18.29 17.46 5.70
CA ASN A 95 18.48 18.76 6.33
C ASN A 95 19.96 19.05 6.64
N GLU A 96 20.68 18.07 7.16
CA GLU A 96 22.02 18.30 7.75
C GLU A 96 23.14 17.77 6.84
N TYR A 97 22.95 16.58 6.23
CA TYR A 97 24.03 15.85 5.56
C TYR A 97 23.83 15.66 4.06
N LYS A 98 23.02 16.51 3.42
CA LYS A 98 22.55 16.30 2.03
C LYS A 98 23.71 16.18 1.04
N TYR A 99 24.67 17.09 1.13
CA TYR A 99 25.81 17.14 0.22
C TYR A 99 26.82 16.04 0.50
N GLU A 100 27.04 15.72 1.77
CA GLU A 100 27.94 14.65 2.18
C GLU A 100 27.41 13.28 1.76
N PHE A 101 26.11 13.06 1.92
CA PHE A 101 25.46 11.83 1.45
C PHE A 101 25.57 11.71 -0.08
N LYS A 102 25.41 12.80 -0.82
CA LYS A 102 25.64 12.81 -2.29
C LYS A 102 27.09 12.45 -2.63
N ALA A 103 28.06 12.99 -1.90
CA ALA A 103 29.48 12.67 -2.09
C ALA A 103 29.77 11.19 -1.79
N TYR A 104 29.21 10.66 -0.70
CA TYR A 104 29.30 9.24 -0.33
C TYR A 104 28.72 8.32 -1.42
N LEU A 105 27.57 8.66 -1.98
CA LEU A 105 26.99 7.89 -3.09
C LEU A 105 27.87 7.93 -4.34
N ASN A 106 28.50 9.07 -4.63
CA ASN A 106 29.42 9.20 -5.77
C ASN A 106 30.71 8.39 -5.57
N SER A 107 31.27 8.37 -4.35
CA SER A 107 32.47 7.58 -4.07
C SER A 107 32.19 6.08 -4.20
N LEU A 108 31.01 5.62 -3.77
CA LEU A 108 30.60 4.23 -3.97
C LEU A 108 30.50 3.88 -5.45
N MET A 109 30.06 4.80 -6.30
CA MET A 109 29.95 4.56 -7.73
C MET A 109 31.29 4.50 -8.42
N LYS A 110 32.25 5.35 -8.04
CA LYS A 110 33.63 5.28 -8.53
C LYS A 110 34.27 3.94 -8.18
N ASN A 111 34.17 3.53 -6.92
CA ASN A 111 34.72 2.24 -6.46
C ASN A 111 34.10 1.01 -7.15
N LEU A 112 32.94 1.14 -7.76
CA LEU A 112 32.27 0.07 -8.50
C LEU A 112 32.68 0.06 -9.99
N LEU A 113 33.16 1.20 -10.50
CA LEU A 113 33.66 1.39 -11.87
C LEU A 113 35.15 1.03 -12.00
N ASP A 114 35.92 1.20 -10.92
CA ASP A 114 37.36 0.88 -10.85
C ASP A 114 37.64 -0.61 -10.56
N LYS A 115 36.59 -1.47 -10.54
CA LYS A 115 36.67 -2.93 -10.36
C LYS A 115 36.26 -3.64 -11.63
#